data_AF-A0A0G4KAQ1-F1
#
_entry.id   AF-A0A0G4KAQ1-F1
#
_cell.length_a   1.000
_cell.length_b   1.000
_cell.length_c   1.000
_cell.angle_alpha   90.00
_cell.angle_beta   90.00
_cell.angle_gamma   90.00
#
_symmetry.space_group_name_H-M   'P 1'
#
loop_
_entity.id
_entity.type
_entity.pdbx_description
1 polymer ?
#
loop_
_entity_poly.entity_id
_entity_poly.type
_entity_poly.pdbx_seq_one_letter_code
_entity_poly.pdbx_strand_id
1 'polypeptide(L)' 'MAVKLFSKEELQKCTTEKEVDAYFDSLGIDEENYEQKINALTEALESQQIKCFSETSLKNRYKDILSIFLDEEVRMYRGF' A
#
# COMPACT_ATOMS: atom_id res chain seq x y z
N MET A 1 8.52 -9.91 -19.26
CA MET A 1 8.32 -8.62 -18.56
C MET A 1 9.35 -8.53 -17.46
N ALA A 2 10.09 -7.43 -17.36
CA ALA A 2 10.99 -7.21 -16.23
C ALA A 2 10.10 -6.96 -15.00
N VAL A 3 10.03 -7.93 -14.09
CA VAL A 3 9.35 -7.75 -12.82
C VAL A 3 10.15 -6.69 -12.06
N LYS A 4 9.54 -5.50 -11.90
CA LYS A 4 10.16 -4.43 -11.12
C LYS A 4 10.25 -4.96 -9.68
N LEU A 5 11.38 -4.75 -9.01
CA LEU A 5 11.53 -5.16 -7.61
C LEU A 5 10.75 -4.18 -6.73
N PHE A 6 10.10 -4.70 -5.68
CA PHE A 6 9.40 -3.86 -4.72
C PHE A 6 10.36 -2.83 -4.09
N SER A 7 10.02 -1.56 -4.21
CA SER A 7 10.68 -0.43 -3.56
C SER A 7 9.69 0.33 -2.68
N LYS A 8 9.90 0.24 -1.36
CA LYS A 8 9.09 0.97 -0.38
C LYS A 8 9.07 2.49 -0.64
N GLU A 9 10.20 3.05 -1.07
CA GLU A 9 10.37 4.49 -1.31
C GLU A 9 9.58 4.95 -2.54
N GLU A 10 9.47 4.10 -3.57
CA GLU A 10 8.62 4.41 -4.73
C GLU A 10 7.14 4.34 -4.37
N LEU A 11 6.74 3.35 -3.56
CA LEU A 11 5.36 3.27 -3.08
C LEU A 11 5.02 4.46 -2.17
N GLN A 12 5.92 4.87 -1.27
CA GLN A 12 5.74 6.03 -0.38
C GLN A 12 5.55 7.36 -1.13
N LYS A 13 6.06 7.49 -2.36
CA LYS A 13 5.83 8.65 -3.22
C LYS A 13 4.43 8.69 -3.83
N CYS A 14 3.68 7.58 -3.80
CA CYS A 14 2.33 7.54 -4.35
C CYS A 14 1.37 8.37 -3.49
N THR A 15 0.68 9.30 -4.15
CA THR A 15 -0.25 10.25 -3.54
C THR A 15 -1.69 10.07 -4.00
N THR A 16 -1.99 9.04 -4.78
CA THR A 16 -3.35 8.71 -5.19
C THR A 16 -3.52 7.20 -5.32
N GLU A 17 -4.74 6.71 -5.22
CA GLU A 17 -5.08 5.30 -5.46
C GLU A 17 -4.61 4.86 -6.86
N LYS A 18 -4.76 5.72 -7.87
CA LYS A 18 -4.31 5.44 -9.24
C LYS A 18 -2.80 5.24 -9.35
N GLU A 19 -2.01 6.01 -8.62
CA GLU A 19 -0.54 5.84 -8.60
C GLU A 19 -0.14 4.56 -7.89
N VAL A 20 -0.84 4.20 -6.82
CA VAL A 20 -0.63 2.95 -6.10
C VAL A 20 -0.99 1.75 -6.98
N ASP A 21 -2.13 1.78 -7.66
CA ASP A 21 -2.53 0.70 -8.58
C ASP A 21 -1.55 0.58 -9.76
N ALA A 22 -1.14 1.71 -10.36
CA ALA A 22 -0.12 1.69 -11.42
C ALA A 22 1.23 1.14 -10.94
N TYR A 23 1.59 1.41 -9.68
CA TYR A 23 2.79 0.83 -9.06
C TYR A 23 2.65 -0.68 -8.90
N PHE A 24 1.52 -1.19 -8.42
CA PHE A 24 1.25 -2.63 -8.31
C PHE A 24 1.22 -3.32 -9.68
N ASP A 25 0.61 -2.70 -10.68
CA ASP A 25 0.64 -3.19 -12.06
C ASP A 25 2.08 -3.29 -12.59
N SER A 26 2.94 -2.31 -12.27
CA SER A 26 4.36 -2.33 -12.67
C SER A 26 5.17 -3.45 -12.00
N LEU A 27 4.72 -3.91 -10.83
CA LEU A 27 5.27 -5.07 -10.12
C LEU A 27 4.68 -6.39 -10.63
N GLY A 28 3.63 -6.35 -11.46
CA GLY A 28 2.88 -7.52 -11.89
C GLY A 28 2.04 -8.16 -10.79
N ILE A 29 1.58 -7.36 -9.81
CA ILE A 29 0.70 -7.82 -8.74
C ILE A 29 -0.74 -7.76 -9.25
N ASP A 30 -1.40 -8.91 -9.32
CA ASP A 30 -2.80 -9.00 -9.75
C ASP A 30 -3.74 -8.14 -8.90
N GLU A 31 -4.80 -7.63 -9.52
CA GLU A 31 -5.83 -6.81 -8.86
C GLU A 31 -6.45 -7.49 -7.63
N GLU A 32 -6.64 -8.80 -7.72
CA GLU A 32 -7.25 -9.63 -6.67
C GLU A 32 -6.26 -10.07 -5.58
N ASN A 33 -4.96 -9.80 -5.76
CA ASN A 33 -3.94 -10.16 -4.79
C ASN A 33 -3.84 -9.14 -3.65
N TYR A 34 -4.94 -9.05 -2.89
CA TYR A 34 -5.07 -8.13 -1.76
C TYR A 34 -4.03 -8.39 -0.68
N GLU A 35 -3.56 -9.63 -0.48
CA GLU A 35 -2.52 -9.94 0.51
C GLU A 35 -1.20 -9.25 0.19
N GLN A 36 -0.71 -9.35 -1.05
CA GLN A 36 0.53 -8.67 -1.46
C GLN A 36 0.38 -7.16 -1.40
N LYS A 37 -0.75 -6.61 -1.85
CA LYS A 37 -1.03 -5.18 -1.80
C LYS A 37 -1.06 -4.65 -0.35
N ILE A 38 -1.71 -5.37 0.55
CA ILE A 38 -1.76 -5.04 1.99
C ILE A 38 -0.36 -5.07 2.60
N ASN A 39 0.42 -6.12 2.33
CA ASN A 39 1.75 -6.26 2.92
C ASN A 39 2.68 -5.13 2.43
N ALA A 40 2.66 -4.83 1.13
CA ALA A 40 3.42 -3.73 0.54
C ALA A 40 3.06 -2.36 1.14
N LEU A 41 1.76 -2.06 1.28
CA LEU A 41 1.29 -0.81 1.90
C LEU A 41 1.67 -0.73 3.39
N THR A 42 1.57 -1.85 4.10
CA THR A 42 1.92 -1.95 5.52
C THR A 42 3.42 -1.72 5.73
N GLU A 43 4.27 -2.35 4.90
CA GLU A 43 5.71 -2.13 4.90
C GLU A 43 6.06 -0.67 4.56
N ALA A 44 5.42 -0.08 3.55
CA ALA A 44 5.64 1.30 3.15
C ALA A 44 5.13 2.34 4.16
N LEU A 45 4.17 1.98 5.02
CA LEU A 45 3.74 2.83 6.12
C LEU A 45 4.74 2.87 7.27
N GLU A 46 5.75 1.98 7.30
CA GLU A 46 6.73 1.82 8.39
C GLU A 46 6.09 1.75 9.80
N SER A 47 4.80 1.40 9.85
CA SER A 47 4.00 1.77 11.00
C SER A 47 3.71 0.57 11.88
N GLN A 48 4.37 0.56 13.04
CA GLN A 48 3.92 -0.16 14.23
C GLN A 48 2.50 0.27 14.68
N GLN A 49 1.87 1.26 14.02
CA GLN A 49 0.53 1.78 14.36
C GLN A 49 -0.61 1.19 13.54
N ILE A 50 -0.37 0.34 12.53
CA ILE A 50 -1.47 -0.42 11.90
C ILE A 50 -1.83 -1.60 12.82
N LYS A 51 -2.35 -1.27 14.01
CA LYS A 51 -2.89 -2.25 14.95
C LYS A 51 -4.17 -2.82 14.35
N CYS A 52 -4.03 -4.01 13.78
CA CYS A 52 -5.04 -5.04 13.59
C CYS A 52 -6.44 -4.55 13.18
N PHE A 53 -6.66 -4.48 11.87
CA PHE A 53 -8.01 -4.60 11.33
C PHE A 53 -8.57 -5.98 11.71
N SER A 54 -9.54 -5.96 12.62
CA SER A 54 -10.39 -7.09 13.06
C SER A 54 -10.96 -7.87 11.88
N GLU A 55 -11.19 -9.18 12.04
CA GLU A 55 -11.78 -10.17 11.10
C GLU A 55 -12.67 -9.59 9.98
N THR A 56 -12.04 -8.97 8.99
CA THR A 56 -12.70 -8.37 7.82
C THR A 56 -12.06 -8.96 6.58
N SER A 57 -12.84 -9.03 5.50
CA SER A 57 -12.34 -9.55 4.23
C SER A 57 -11.11 -8.77 3.77
N LEU A 58 -10.17 -9.46 3.12
CA LEU A 58 -8.92 -8.86 2.62
C LEU A 58 -9.17 -7.59 1.79
N LYS A 59 -10.25 -7.58 1.01
CA LYS A 59 -10.67 -6.41 0.22
C LYS A 59 -10.99 -5.18 1.07
N ASN A 60 -11.69 -5.36 2.19
CA ASN A 60 -12.02 -4.24 3.08
C ASN A 60 -10.76 -3.74 3.80
N ARG A 61 -9.94 -4.68 4.30
CA ARG A 61 -8.66 -4.35 4.92
C ARG A 61 -7.71 -3.59 3.98
N TYR A 62 -7.67 -3.97 2.70
CA TYR A 62 -6.93 -3.23 1.68
C TYR A 62 -7.43 -1.79 1.57
N LYS A 63 -8.75 -1.58 1.45
CA LYS A 63 -9.32 -0.23 1.35
C LYS A 63 -9.04 0.62 2.58
N ASP A 64 -9.14 0.05 3.78
CA ASP A 64 -8.85 0.78 5.01
C ASP A 64 -7.37 1.20 5.07
N ILE A 65 -6.45 0.26 4.79
CA ILE A 65 -5.01 0.56 4.75
C ILE A 65 -4.70 1.56 3.65
N LEU A 66 -5.30 1.42 2.48
CA LEU A 66 -5.12 2.35 1.37
C LEU A 66 -5.62 3.75 1.74
N SER A 67 -6.76 3.86 2.43
CA SER A 67 -7.27 5.15 2.90
C SER A 67 -6.28 5.81 3.88
N ILE A 68 -5.75 5.06 4.85
CA ILE A 68 -4.71 5.55 5.77
C ILE A 68 -3.42 5.87 4.99
N PHE A 69 -3.08 5.06 3.99
CA PHE A 69 -1.96 5.29 3.09
C PHE A 69 -2.19 6.54 2.21
N LEU A 70 -3.40 6.97 1.93
CA LEU A 70 -3.61 8.17 1.14
C LEU A 70 -3.88 9.40 1.99
N ASP A 71 -4.05 9.21 3.30
CA ASP A 71 -4.23 10.27 4.27
C ASP A 71 -3.03 11.23 4.33
N GLU A 72 -3.31 12.53 4.26
CA GLU A 72 -2.30 13.59 4.24
C GLU A 72 -1.47 13.64 5.52
N GLU A 73 -2.07 13.40 6.70
CA GLU A 73 -1.34 13.42 7.97
C GLU A 73 -0.31 12.29 7.96
N VAL A 74 -0.72 11.10 7.54
CA VAL A 74 0.15 9.92 7.47
C VAL A 74 1.21 10.07 6.37
N ARG A 75 0.93 10.82 5.30
CA ARG A 75 1.95 11.15 4.28
C ARG A 75 3.06 12.01 4.82
N MET A 76 2.76 12.97 5.69
CA MET A 76 3.79 13.81 6.31
C MET A 76 4.75 13.01 7.21
N TYR A 77 4.31 11.85 7.71
CA TYR A 77 5.13 10.95 8.53
C TYR A 77 5.88 9.87 7.75
N ARG A 78 5.55 9.66 6.46
CA ARG A 78 6.26 8.72 5.60
C ARG A 78 7.47 9.42 5.02
N GLY A 79 8.63 9.09 5.58
CA GLY A 79 9.93 9.74 5.33
C GLY A 79 10.07 10.32 3.94
N PHE A 80 10.06 11.65 3.88
CA PHE A 80 10.47 12.44 2.72
C PHE A 80 12.00 12.52 2.66
#